data_AF-A0A961G512-F1
#
_entry.id   AF-A0A961G512-F1
#
_cell.length_a   1.000
_cell.length_b   1.000
_cell.length_c   1.000
_cell.angle_alpha   90.00
_cell.angle_beta   90.00
_cell.angle_gamma   90.00
#
_symmetry.space_group_name_H-M   'P 1'
#
loop_
_entity.id
_entity.type
_entity.pdbx_description
1 polymer ?
#
loop_
_entity_poly.entity_id
_entity_poly.type
_entity_poly.pdbx_seq_one_letter_code
_entity_poly.pdbx_strand_id
1 'polypeptide(L)'
;MIEHCRQHPWLVALAVVSVFVAAACSSDVESSPDRIRVVATTTIWGDVVGQLVGDDADVEVLMPVGVDPHDFQASSRQIAAIQDADLIVANGLGLEESLDDVLDNAAADGANVLRLAPDLDPIEFGHHGGTPKPCHPGTPSTGEHEETVPDDHDDHDHGSCDPHVWMDPLRVSAATGLIGQALEALDPTIDWRTRVDAYRAELDVVDAEMTRLLDVVATSDRILITTHDSLGYFGTRLGYRVVAVVIPGGSTLGDPSAATLAEIVDTMERTGVRTIFSETTVSDRLAQAVAAELGDDVDVVELWTGSLGGPGSGAEHVTDMLVADARLVADALAR
;
A
#
# COMPACT_ATOMS: atom_id res chain seq x y z
N MET A 1 29.23 -84.52 68.30
CA MET A 1 30.07 -83.58 69.07
C MET A 1 29.99 -82.25 68.33
N ILE A 2 28.99 -81.45 68.67
CA ILE A 2 29.14 -80.25 69.52
C ILE A 2 29.73 -79.08 68.71
N GLU A 3 28.81 -78.19 68.31
CA GLU A 3 28.83 -76.74 68.55
C GLU A 3 29.43 -75.70 67.56
N HIS A 4 28.65 -74.61 67.51
CA HIS A 4 29.01 -73.19 67.53
C HIS A 4 29.19 -72.39 66.22
N CYS A 5 28.18 -71.53 65.98
CA CYS A 5 28.25 -70.05 65.98
C CYS A 5 28.30 -69.25 64.65
N ARG A 6 27.28 -68.34 64.57
CA ARG A 6 27.28 -66.91 64.15
C ARG A 6 27.37 -66.57 62.66
N GLN A 7 26.27 -66.04 62.09
CA GLN A 7 25.89 -64.60 61.98
C GLN A 7 26.72 -63.84 60.93
N HIS A 8 26.09 -63.42 59.83
CA HIS A 8 25.73 -62.02 59.59
C HIS A 8 24.82 -61.89 58.34
N PRO A 9 23.80 -61.03 58.36
CA PRO A 9 22.88 -60.79 57.25
C PRO A 9 23.37 -59.60 56.41
N TRP A 10 23.34 -59.68 55.08
CA TRP A 10 23.32 -58.48 54.25
C TRP A 10 22.27 -58.59 53.15
N LEU A 11 21.45 -57.54 53.12
CA LEU A 11 20.39 -57.22 52.19
C LEU A 11 20.92 -57.19 50.76
N VAL A 12 20.24 -57.88 49.85
CA VAL A 12 20.27 -57.55 48.43
C VAL A 12 18.82 -57.31 48.02
N ALA A 13 18.44 -56.04 47.96
CA ALA A 13 17.27 -55.58 47.24
C ALA A 13 17.55 -55.77 45.75
N LEU A 14 16.70 -56.51 45.05
CA LEU A 14 16.71 -56.56 43.59
C LEU A 14 15.36 -56.08 43.05
N ALA A 15 15.47 -55.07 42.20
CA ALA A 15 14.42 -54.21 41.70
C ALA A 15 13.40 -54.95 40.81
N VAL A 16 12.14 -54.57 40.97
CA VAL A 16 11.04 -54.86 40.04
C VAL A 16 11.24 -54.01 38.79
N VAL A 17 11.57 -54.64 37.67
CA VAL A 17 11.60 -53.98 36.35
C VAL A 17 10.17 -53.96 35.81
N SER A 18 9.51 -52.81 35.96
CA SER A 18 8.24 -52.51 35.31
C SER A 18 8.49 -52.17 33.84
N VAL A 19 8.10 -53.05 32.93
CA VAL A 19 8.11 -52.80 31.48
C VAL A 19 6.92 -51.89 31.15
N PHE A 20 7.18 -50.59 30.99
CA PHE A 20 6.27 -49.64 30.37
C PHE A 20 6.42 -49.73 28.85
N VAL A 21 5.44 -50.34 28.17
CA VAL A 21 5.30 -50.22 26.71
C VAL A 21 4.64 -48.87 26.45
N ALA A 22 5.45 -47.84 26.21
CA ALA A 22 4.97 -46.58 25.66
C ALA A 22 4.64 -46.81 24.17
N ALA A 23 3.35 -46.81 23.83
CA ALA A 23 2.90 -46.63 22.47
C ALA A 23 3.30 -45.21 22.03
N ALA A 24 4.41 -45.11 21.31
CA ALA A 24 4.80 -43.89 20.62
C ALA A 24 3.84 -43.69 19.45
N CYS A 25 2.80 -42.89 19.66
CA CYS A 25 2.11 -42.23 18.56
C CYS A 25 3.06 -41.12 18.08
N SER A 26 3.93 -41.42 17.11
CA SER A 26 4.46 -40.37 16.26
C SER A 26 3.32 -39.95 15.34
N SER A 27 2.57 -38.93 15.77
CA SER A 27 1.97 -38.05 14.78
C SER A 27 3.14 -37.40 14.07
N ASP A 28 3.49 -37.94 12.91
CA ASP A 28 4.27 -37.21 11.92
C ASP A 28 3.47 -35.93 11.67
N VAL A 29 3.91 -34.85 12.29
CA VAL A 29 3.58 -33.52 11.81
C VAL A 29 4.32 -33.47 10.49
N GLU A 30 3.62 -33.76 9.39
CA GLU A 30 4.09 -33.37 8.08
C GLU A 30 4.41 -31.88 8.21
N SER A 31 5.70 -31.55 8.22
CA SER A 31 6.16 -30.21 7.96
C SER A 31 5.49 -29.84 6.64
N SER A 32 4.57 -28.88 6.65
CA SER A 32 4.15 -28.26 5.40
C SER A 32 5.42 -27.93 4.62
N PRO A 33 5.49 -28.19 3.30
CA PRO A 33 6.61 -27.68 2.51
C PRO A 33 6.79 -26.20 2.87
N ASP A 34 8.04 -25.76 3.03
CA ASP A 34 8.34 -24.35 3.32
C ASP A 34 7.56 -23.50 2.30
N ARG A 35 6.48 -22.85 2.76
CA ARG A 35 5.59 -22.08 1.90
C ARG A 35 6.34 -20.86 1.42
N ILE A 36 6.05 -20.41 0.20
CA ILE A 36 6.61 -19.15 -0.31
C ILE A 36 6.25 -18.05 0.68
N ARG A 37 7.25 -17.28 1.12
CA ARG A 37 7.06 -16.12 2.00
C ARG A 37 7.12 -14.86 1.17
N VAL A 38 5.99 -14.17 1.07
CA VAL A 38 5.89 -12.89 0.38
C VAL A 38 5.76 -11.77 1.41
N VAL A 39 6.61 -10.76 1.30
CA VAL A 39 6.50 -9.53 2.07
C VAL A 39 5.97 -8.44 1.15
N ALA A 40 4.84 -7.83 1.49
CA ALA A 40 4.32 -6.65 0.81
C ALA A 40 4.52 -5.42 1.70
N THR A 41 5.01 -4.30 1.14
CA THR A 41 5.23 -3.08 1.90
C THR A 41 3.90 -2.48 2.39
N THR A 42 2.94 -2.31 1.49
CA THR A 42 1.65 -1.64 1.75
C THR A 42 0.48 -2.63 1.84
N THR A 43 -0.59 -2.21 2.52
CA THR A 43 -1.86 -2.95 2.54
C THR A 43 -2.45 -3.19 1.15
N ILE A 44 -2.28 -2.24 0.22
CA ILE A 44 -2.75 -2.32 -1.16
C ILE A 44 -2.13 -3.53 -1.89
N TRP A 45 -0.79 -3.60 -1.91
CA TRP A 45 -0.11 -4.69 -2.59
C TRP A 45 -0.21 -6.00 -1.82
N GLY A 46 -0.32 -5.94 -0.49
CA GLY A 46 -0.61 -7.09 0.35
C GLY A 46 -1.93 -7.78 -0.01
N ASP A 47 -2.98 -7.01 -0.24
CA ASP A 47 -4.28 -7.54 -0.68
C ASP A 47 -4.19 -8.16 -2.08
N VAL A 48 -3.61 -7.46 -3.06
CA VAL A 48 -3.44 -8.00 -4.42
C VAL A 48 -2.67 -9.32 -4.41
N VAL A 49 -1.56 -9.39 -3.68
CA VAL A 49 -0.80 -10.64 -3.51
C VAL A 49 -1.66 -11.70 -2.84
N GLY A 50 -2.35 -11.36 -1.75
CA GLY A 50 -3.23 -12.27 -1.00
C GLY A 50 -4.31 -12.91 -1.88
N GLN A 51 -4.94 -12.12 -2.74
CA GLN A 51 -5.97 -12.58 -3.68
C GLN A 51 -5.42 -13.56 -4.73
N LEU A 52 -4.15 -13.43 -5.11
CA LEU A 52 -3.50 -14.35 -6.05
C LEU A 52 -3.04 -15.64 -5.35
N VAL A 53 -2.45 -15.55 -4.17
CA VAL A 53 -1.78 -16.69 -3.54
C VAL A 53 -2.71 -17.57 -2.71
N GLY A 54 -3.75 -17.01 -2.09
CA GLY A 54 -4.63 -17.76 -1.19
C GLY A 54 -3.85 -18.58 -0.16
N ASP A 55 -4.12 -19.88 -0.10
CA ASP A 55 -3.47 -20.81 0.84
C ASP A 55 -2.15 -21.40 0.31
N ASP A 56 -1.57 -20.90 -0.79
CA ASP A 56 -0.32 -21.43 -1.36
C ASP A 56 0.94 -20.68 -0.89
N ALA A 57 0.81 -19.43 -0.43
CA ALA A 57 1.93 -18.64 0.11
C ALA A 57 1.54 -17.92 1.41
N ASP A 58 2.54 -17.63 2.24
CA ASP A 58 2.37 -16.78 3.42
C ASP A 58 2.65 -15.32 3.04
N VAL A 59 1.69 -14.42 3.30
CA VAL A 59 1.82 -12.98 2.99
C VAL A 59 1.94 -12.20 4.29
N GLU A 60 3.06 -11.50 4.47
CA GLU A 60 3.26 -10.52 5.54
C GLU A 60 3.17 -9.10 4.95
N VAL A 61 2.29 -8.28 5.52
CA VAL A 61 2.18 -6.86 5.18
C VAL A 61 2.95 -6.04 6.20
N LEU A 62 3.91 -5.23 5.76
CA LEU A 62 4.77 -4.46 6.67
C LEU A 62 4.04 -3.29 7.30
N MET A 63 3.32 -2.50 6.51
CA MET A 63 2.58 -1.33 6.98
C MET A 63 1.16 -1.75 7.37
N PRO A 64 0.78 -1.66 8.67
CA PRO A 64 -0.59 -1.90 9.10
C PRO A 64 -1.60 -0.95 8.45
N VAL A 65 -2.88 -1.32 8.51
CA VAL A 65 -4.00 -0.46 8.12
C VAL A 65 -3.91 0.92 8.81
N GLY A 66 -4.08 1.97 8.01
CA GLY A 66 -4.09 3.37 8.46
C GLY A 66 -2.70 3.98 8.66
N VAL A 67 -1.62 3.25 8.37
CA VAL A 67 -0.26 3.79 8.41
C VAL A 67 0.06 4.51 7.11
N ASP A 68 0.60 5.71 7.23
CA ASP A 68 1.10 6.49 6.11
C ASP A 68 2.37 5.85 5.53
N PRO A 69 2.39 5.46 4.24
CA PRO A 69 3.56 4.84 3.64
C PRO A 69 4.75 5.78 3.50
N HIS A 70 4.53 7.10 3.41
CA HIS A 70 5.59 8.10 3.24
C HIS A 70 6.40 8.35 4.52
N ASP A 71 5.79 8.20 5.70
CA ASP A 71 6.42 8.42 7.02
C ASP A 71 6.69 7.10 7.77
N PHE A 72 6.44 5.96 7.15
CA PHE A 72 6.63 4.68 7.82
C PHE A 72 8.09 4.44 8.20
N GLN A 73 8.35 3.78 9.33
CA GLN A 73 9.69 3.31 9.70
C GLN A 73 9.65 1.84 10.10
N ALA A 74 10.44 1.01 9.41
CA ALA A 74 10.52 -0.42 9.72
C ALA A 74 11.24 -0.68 11.05
N SER A 75 10.66 -1.57 11.85
CA SER A 75 11.34 -2.14 13.01
C SER A 75 12.41 -3.16 12.60
N SER A 76 13.34 -3.48 13.50
CA SER A 76 14.35 -4.52 13.26
C SER A 76 13.75 -5.89 12.92
N ARG A 77 12.52 -6.18 13.40
CA ARG A 77 11.81 -7.42 13.06
C ARG A 77 11.34 -7.41 11.60
N GLN A 78 10.78 -6.29 11.15
CA GLN A 78 10.32 -6.14 9.77
C GLN A 78 11.50 -6.14 8.79
N ILE A 79 12.64 -5.55 9.15
CA ILE A 79 13.87 -5.65 8.36
C ILE A 79 14.32 -7.11 8.23
N ALA A 80 14.25 -7.90 9.30
CA ALA A 80 14.54 -9.33 9.24
C ALA A 80 13.53 -10.09 8.35
N ALA A 81 12.24 -9.75 8.43
CA ALA A 81 11.22 -10.33 7.57
C ALA A 81 11.47 -10.05 6.08
N ILE A 82 11.88 -8.81 5.73
CA ILE A 82 12.31 -8.45 4.36
C ILE A 82 13.47 -9.36 3.92
N GLN A 83 14.50 -9.53 4.76
CA GLN A 83 15.68 -10.33 4.43
C GLN A 83 15.39 -11.82 4.25
N ASP A 84 14.39 -12.34 4.98
CA ASP A 84 14.01 -13.75 4.95
C ASP A 84 12.97 -14.08 3.86
N ALA A 85 12.41 -13.08 3.16
CA ALA A 85 11.35 -13.28 2.19
C ALA A 85 11.85 -13.90 0.87
N ASP A 86 11.01 -14.73 0.24
CA ASP A 86 11.25 -15.28 -1.10
C ASP A 86 10.87 -14.27 -2.20
N LEU A 87 9.92 -13.38 -1.90
CA LEU A 87 9.51 -12.24 -2.73
C LEU A 87 9.19 -11.03 -1.84
N ILE A 88 9.70 -9.87 -2.22
CA ILE A 88 9.35 -8.58 -1.62
C ILE A 88 8.61 -7.77 -2.69
N VAL A 89 7.38 -7.36 -2.39
CA VAL A 89 6.55 -6.53 -3.27
C VAL A 89 6.48 -5.13 -2.68
N ALA A 90 7.11 -4.18 -3.37
CA ALA A 90 7.15 -2.77 -3.00
C ALA A 90 6.49 -1.92 -4.09
N ASN A 91 6.02 -0.73 -3.72
CA ASN A 91 5.50 0.23 -4.67
C ASN A 91 6.63 0.86 -5.48
N GLY A 92 7.61 1.46 -4.81
CA GLY A 92 8.65 2.28 -5.44
C GLY A 92 8.16 3.69 -5.79
N LEU A 93 8.93 4.37 -6.65
CA LEU A 93 8.76 5.80 -6.98
C LEU A 93 8.79 6.72 -5.74
N GLY A 94 9.60 6.37 -4.74
CA GLY A 94 9.76 7.18 -3.52
C GLY A 94 8.62 7.06 -2.51
N LEU A 95 7.61 6.19 -2.74
CA LEU A 95 6.54 5.99 -1.76
C LEU A 95 7.08 5.52 -0.40
N GLU A 96 7.97 4.53 -0.42
CA GLU A 96 8.59 3.96 0.77
C GLU A 96 10.01 4.49 0.98
N GLU A 97 10.21 5.81 0.90
CA GLU A 97 11.53 6.46 0.93
C GLU A 97 12.43 5.96 2.07
N SER A 98 11.87 5.81 3.27
CA SER A 98 12.60 5.32 4.44
C SER A 98 13.07 3.86 4.35
N LEU A 99 12.44 3.07 3.47
CA LEU A 99 12.76 1.67 3.23
C LEU A 99 13.67 1.47 2.01
N ASP A 100 13.93 2.50 1.20
CA ASP A 100 14.68 2.37 -0.05
C ASP A 100 16.06 1.74 0.18
N ASP A 101 16.83 2.24 1.15
CA ASP A 101 18.12 1.66 1.51
C ASP A 101 18.00 0.20 1.97
N VAL A 102 16.96 -0.15 2.71
CA VAL A 102 16.75 -1.52 3.20
C VAL A 102 16.45 -2.46 2.03
N LEU A 103 15.57 -2.04 1.12
CA LEU A 103 15.18 -2.80 -0.07
C LEU A 103 16.34 -2.94 -1.06
N ASP A 104 17.11 -1.88 -1.29
CA ASP A 104 18.26 -1.91 -2.18
C ASP A 104 19.38 -2.82 -1.65
N ASN A 105 19.63 -2.78 -0.33
CA ASN A 105 20.57 -3.71 0.30
C ASN A 105 20.08 -5.17 0.21
N ALA A 106 18.79 -5.42 0.45
CA ALA A 106 18.23 -6.77 0.29
C ALA A 106 18.38 -7.28 -1.16
N ALA A 107 18.09 -6.44 -2.16
CA ALA A 107 18.29 -6.79 -3.56
C ALA A 107 19.78 -7.05 -3.89
N ALA A 108 20.70 -6.25 -3.36
CA ALA A 108 22.14 -6.45 -3.52
C ALA A 108 22.63 -7.77 -2.90
N ASP A 109 21.99 -8.22 -1.81
CA ASP A 109 22.23 -9.50 -1.16
C ASP A 109 21.51 -10.68 -1.85
N GLY A 110 20.75 -10.42 -2.92
CA GLY A 110 20.13 -11.43 -3.78
C GLY A 110 18.66 -11.72 -3.48
N ALA A 111 17.99 -10.91 -2.64
CA ALA A 111 16.55 -11.01 -2.44
C ALA A 111 15.78 -10.59 -3.71
N ASN A 112 14.62 -11.21 -3.94
CA ASN A 112 13.75 -10.86 -5.06
C ASN A 112 12.89 -9.64 -4.68
N VAL A 113 13.33 -8.43 -5.02
CA VAL A 113 12.58 -7.20 -4.81
C VAL A 113 11.88 -6.77 -6.09
N LEU A 114 10.55 -6.76 -6.06
CA LEU A 114 9.69 -6.27 -7.14
C LEU A 114 9.14 -4.89 -6.78
N ARG A 115 9.64 -3.84 -7.43
CA ARG A 115 9.11 -2.47 -7.35
C ARG A 115 8.09 -2.28 -8.48
N LEU A 116 6.82 -2.12 -8.14
CA LEU A 116 5.73 -2.16 -9.12
C LEU A 116 5.59 -0.86 -9.91
N ALA A 117 5.46 0.28 -9.23
CA ALA A 117 5.06 1.55 -9.81
C ALA A 117 5.94 2.05 -10.98
N PRO A 118 7.29 1.85 -10.99
CA PRO A 118 8.11 2.22 -12.14
C PRO A 118 7.72 1.56 -13.47
N ASP A 119 7.12 0.37 -13.41
CA ASP A 119 6.74 -0.44 -14.58
C ASP A 119 5.24 -0.31 -14.94
N LEU A 120 4.53 0.66 -14.37
CA LEU A 120 3.08 0.86 -14.52
C LEU A 120 2.72 2.15 -15.25
N ASP A 121 3.54 2.53 -16.24
CA ASP A 121 3.40 3.75 -17.04
C ASP A 121 3.15 4.99 -16.14
N PRO A 122 4.13 5.36 -15.29
CA PRO A 122 3.91 6.38 -14.28
C PRO A 122 3.69 7.77 -14.89
N ILE A 123 3.01 8.63 -14.14
CA ILE A 123 2.80 10.05 -14.49
C ILE A 123 3.55 10.94 -13.52
N GLU A 124 3.86 12.16 -13.96
CA GLU A 124 4.34 13.23 -13.08
C GLU A 124 3.18 13.78 -12.25
N PHE A 125 3.47 14.36 -11.09
CA PHE A 125 2.44 15.04 -10.30
C PHE A 125 1.76 16.20 -11.06
N GLY A 126 0.47 16.42 -10.77
CA GLY A 126 -0.43 17.25 -11.57
C GLY A 126 -0.76 18.63 -10.98
N HIS A 127 -0.14 19.02 -9.85
CA HIS A 127 -0.56 20.10 -8.93
C HIS A 127 -0.88 21.48 -9.54
N HIS A 128 -0.51 21.76 -10.79
CA HIS A 128 -0.76 23.06 -11.46
C HIS A 128 -1.95 23.04 -12.43
N GLY A 129 -2.84 22.05 -12.32
CA GLY A 129 -4.09 22.00 -13.10
C GLY A 129 -3.88 21.68 -14.59
N GLY A 130 -2.70 21.21 -14.95
CA GLY A 130 -2.40 20.62 -16.26
C GLY A 130 -2.75 19.13 -16.29
N THR A 131 -2.80 18.54 -17.49
CA THR A 131 -2.84 17.09 -17.62
C THR A 131 -1.49 16.51 -17.19
N PRO A 132 -1.44 15.55 -16.26
CA PRO A 132 -0.21 14.85 -15.88
C PRO A 132 0.55 14.34 -17.11
N LYS A 133 1.87 14.54 -17.13
CA LYS A 133 2.74 14.05 -18.21
C LYS A 133 3.26 12.65 -17.87
N PRO A 134 3.66 11.84 -18.86
CA PRO A 134 4.37 10.60 -18.59
C PRO A 134 5.67 10.86 -17.82
N CYS A 135 5.89 10.15 -16.73
CA CYS A 135 7.13 10.20 -15.97
C CYS A 135 8.12 9.15 -16.47
N HIS A 136 9.42 9.46 -16.37
CA HIS A 136 10.50 8.56 -16.72
C HIS A 136 11.39 8.36 -15.48
N PRO A 137 11.23 7.24 -14.74
CA PRO A 137 12.00 6.98 -13.53
C PRO A 137 13.51 6.99 -13.82
N GLY A 138 14.28 7.73 -13.01
CA GLY A 138 15.75 7.77 -13.12
C GLY A 138 16.32 8.73 -14.17
N THR A 139 15.48 9.50 -14.88
CA THR A 139 15.94 10.70 -15.60
C THR A 139 15.65 11.94 -14.77
N PRO A 140 16.64 12.82 -14.52
CA PRO A 140 16.37 14.11 -13.89
C PRO A 140 15.32 14.84 -14.72
N SER A 141 14.30 15.41 -14.06
CA SER A 141 13.31 16.25 -14.72
C SER A 141 14.04 17.39 -15.44
N THR A 142 14.13 17.33 -16.77
CA THR A 142 14.59 18.46 -17.57
C THR A 142 13.42 19.42 -17.69
N GLY A 143 13.11 20.10 -16.59
CA GLY A 143 12.26 21.28 -16.63
C GLY A 143 12.90 22.27 -17.58
N GLU A 144 12.29 22.47 -18.75
CA GLU A 144 12.49 23.70 -19.51
C GLU A 144 11.91 24.85 -18.68
N HIS A 145 12.67 25.31 -17.69
CA HIS A 145 12.36 26.52 -16.94
C HIS A 145 12.56 27.71 -17.87
N GLU A 146 11.47 28.22 -18.46
CA GLU A 146 11.40 29.64 -18.80
C GLU A 146 11.58 30.42 -17.49
N GLU A 147 12.58 31.32 -17.50
CA GLU A 147 13.01 32.11 -16.35
C GLU A 147 11.87 32.84 -15.64
N THR A 148 11.53 32.44 -14.41
CA THR A 148 11.01 33.38 -13.40
C THR A 148 11.36 32.94 -11.98
N VAL A 149 12.20 33.77 -11.34
CA VAL A 149 12.47 33.97 -9.90
C VAL A 149 13.03 32.75 -9.13
N PRO A 150 14.23 32.86 -8.51
CA PRO A 150 14.73 31.84 -7.61
C PRO A 150 13.94 31.92 -6.30
N ASP A 151 13.10 30.92 -6.03
CA ASP A 151 12.58 30.69 -4.70
C ASP A 151 13.55 29.76 -3.95
N ASP A 152 13.94 30.20 -2.77
CA ASP A 152 15.03 29.65 -1.96
C ASP A 152 14.44 28.57 -1.03
N HIS A 153 13.88 27.53 -1.63
CA HIS A 153 13.34 26.37 -0.92
C HIS A 153 14.18 25.14 -1.23
N ASP A 154 14.81 24.62 -0.18
CA ASP A 154 15.44 23.30 -0.12
C ASP A 154 14.35 22.23 -0.35
N ASP A 155 13.89 22.05 -1.58
CA ASP A 155 13.08 20.91 -1.97
C ASP A 155 14.01 19.69 -1.96
N HIS A 156 13.83 18.87 -0.93
CA HIS A 156 14.26 17.48 -0.99
C HIS A 156 13.62 16.88 -2.25
N ASP A 157 14.46 16.26 -3.08
CA ASP A 157 14.15 15.72 -4.41
C ASP A 157 13.17 14.55 -4.29
N HIS A 158 11.91 14.84 -3.94
CA HIS A 158 10.80 13.92 -4.10
C HIS A 158 10.71 13.70 -5.60
N GLY A 159 11.13 12.50 -6.06
CA GLY A 159 11.20 12.20 -7.48
C GLY A 159 9.93 12.64 -8.19
N SER A 160 10.07 13.20 -9.41
CA SER A 160 8.96 13.86 -10.11
C SER A 160 7.76 12.96 -10.43
N CYS A 161 7.89 11.64 -10.27
CA CYS A 161 6.85 10.66 -10.57
C CYS A 161 5.89 10.49 -9.39
N ASP A 162 4.60 10.51 -9.68
CA ASP A 162 3.53 10.19 -8.74
C ASP A 162 3.55 8.68 -8.40
N PRO A 163 3.71 8.28 -7.12
CA PRO A 163 3.74 6.88 -6.73
C PRO A 163 2.35 6.23 -6.59
N HIS A 164 1.25 6.99 -6.61
CA HIS A 164 -0.10 6.52 -6.25
C HIS A 164 -0.81 5.76 -7.40
N VAL A 165 -0.07 4.90 -8.08
CA VAL A 165 -0.48 4.16 -9.30
C VAL A 165 -1.73 3.32 -9.11
N TRP A 166 -2.01 2.86 -7.88
CA TRP A 166 -3.14 1.99 -7.59
C TRP A 166 -4.49 2.70 -7.64
N MET A 167 -4.52 4.02 -7.67
CA MET A 167 -5.75 4.80 -7.83
C MET A 167 -6.35 4.67 -9.26
N ASP A 168 -5.67 3.96 -10.16
CA ASP A 168 -6.20 3.48 -11.45
C ASP A 168 -6.33 1.94 -11.45
N PRO A 169 -7.55 1.37 -11.53
CA PRO A 169 -7.75 -0.09 -11.53
C PRO A 169 -7.04 -0.81 -12.68
N LEU A 170 -6.80 -0.15 -13.82
CA LEU A 170 -6.07 -0.76 -14.94
C LEU A 170 -4.56 -0.88 -14.65
N ARG A 171 -4.01 0.01 -13.82
CA ARG A 171 -2.63 -0.11 -13.33
C ARG A 171 -2.51 -1.19 -12.26
N VAL A 172 -3.51 -1.35 -11.40
CA VAL A 172 -3.59 -2.53 -10.49
C VAL A 172 -3.67 -3.83 -11.30
N SER A 173 -4.40 -3.83 -12.41
CA SER A 173 -4.48 -4.98 -13.33
C SER A 173 -3.13 -5.28 -13.99
N ALA A 174 -2.39 -4.26 -14.41
CA ALA A 174 -1.02 -4.43 -14.89
C ALA A 174 -0.09 -4.99 -13.80
N ALA A 175 -0.12 -4.41 -12.59
CA ALA A 175 0.65 -4.86 -11.43
C ALA A 175 0.38 -6.33 -11.07
N THR A 176 -0.89 -6.74 -11.11
CA THR A 176 -1.33 -8.14 -10.89
C THR A 176 -0.58 -9.11 -11.81
N GLY A 177 -0.31 -8.72 -13.06
CA GLY A 177 0.47 -9.56 -13.97
C GLY A 177 1.96 -9.58 -13.70
N LEU A 178 2.54 -8.50 -13.17
CA LEU A 178 3.94 -8.47 -12.73
C LEU A 178 4.13 -9.37 -11.51
N ILE A 179 3.23 -9.27 -10.54
CA ILE A 179 3.20 -10.12 -9.35
C ILE A 179 3.03 -11.59 -9.76
N GLY A 180 2.09 -11.89 -10.65
CA GLY A 180 1.88 -13.25 -11.15
C GLY A 180 3.11 -13.85 -11.84
N GLN A 181 3.85 -13.06 -12.63
CA GLN A 181 5.11 -13.50 -13.24
C GLN A 181 6.19 -13.80 -12.19
N ALA A 182 6.30 -12.96 -11.15
CA ALA A 182 7.23 -13.20 -10.06
C ALA A 182 6.88 -14.47 -9.27
N LEU A 183 5.59 -14.71 -9.00
CA LEU A 183 5.11 -15.92 -8.34
C LEU A 183 5.34 -17.18 -9.19
N GLU A 184 5.11 -17.11 -10.51
CA GLU A 184 5.37 -18.23 -11.43
C GLU A 184 6.86 -18.61 -11.49
N ALA A 185 7.76 -17.63 -11.35
CA ALA A 185 9.19 -17.89 -11.27
C ALA A 185 9.60 -18.64 -9.98
N LEU A 186 8.86 -18.45 -8.89
CA LEU A 186 9.12 -19.10 -7.60
C LEU A 186 8.50 -20.51 -7.54
N ASP A 187 7.26 -20.67 -7.99
CA ASP A 187 6.60 -21.97 -8.07
C ASP A 187 5.83 -22.13 -9.38
N PRO A 188 6.43 -22.75 -10.42
CA PRO A 188 5.77 -22.96 -11.71
C PRO A 188 4.75 -24.11 -11.68
N THR A 189 4.54 -24.79 -10.55
CA THR A 189 3.58 -25.90 -10.44
C THR A 189 2.14 -25.43 -10.24
N ILE A 190 1.96 -24.18 -9.79
CA ILE A 190 0.67 -23.53 -9.59
C ILE A 190 0.27 -22.81 -10.90
N ASP A 191 -1.02 -22.89 -11.27
CA ASP A 191 -1.57 -22.16 -12.41
C ASP A 191 -1.85 -20.69 -12.04
N TRP A 192 -0.79 -19.90 -11.88
CA TRP A 192 -0.86 -18.48 -11.58
C TRP A 192 -1.60 -17.68 -12.64
N ARG A 193 -1.45 -18.07 -13.91
CA ARG A 193 -2.09 -17.39 -15.03
C ARG A 193 -3.60 -17.37 -14.89
N THR A 194 -4.23 -18.49 -14.54
CA THR A 194 -5.68 -18.52 -14.34
C THR A 194 -6.13 -17.60 -13.20
N ARG A 195 -5.34 -17.49 -12.11
CA ARG A 195 -5.65 -16.60 -10.98
C ARG A 195 -5.50 -15.13 -11.34
N VAL A 196 -4.42 -14.79 -12.05
CA VAL A 196 -4.17 -13.45 -12.60
C VAL A 196 -5.30 -13.05 -13.53
N ASP A 197 -5.66 -13.92 -14.49
CA ASP A 197 -6.73 -13.63 -15.47
C ASP A 197 -8.09 -13.44 -14.76
N ALA A 198 -8.36 -14.18 -13.69
CA ALA A 198 -9.57 -14.02 -12.88
C ALA A 198 -9.61 -12.68 -12.14
N TYR A 199 -8.56 -12.32 -11.40
CA TYR A 199 -8.52 -11.08 -10.63
C TYR A 199 -8.51 -9.83 -11.53
N ARG A 200 -7.85 -9.91 -12.69
CA ARG A 200 -7.91 -8.84 -13.71
C ARG A 200 -9.32 -8.61 -14.24
N ALA A 201 -10.10 -9.67 -14.44
CA ALA A 201 -11.49 -9.54 -14.85
C ALA A 201 -12.36 -8.88 -13.77
N GLU A 202 -12.04 -9.05 -12.49
CA GLU A 202 -12.69 -8.31 -11.39
C GLU A 202 -12.32 -6.81 -11.44
N LEU A 203 -11.06 -6.48 -11.70
CA LEU A 203 -10.61 -5.09 -11.85
C LEU A 203 -11.23 -4.39 -13.07
N ASP A 204 -11.49 -5.11 -14.17
CA ASP A 204 -12.25 -4.57 -15.32
C ASP A 204 -13.69 -4.21 -14.93
N VAL A 205 -14.32 -4.99 -14.03
CA VAL A 205 -15.65 -4.69 -13.49
C VAL A 205 -15.60 -3.47 -12.58
N VAL A 206 -14.56 -3.34 -11.74
CA VAL A 206 -14.33 -2.18 -10.88
C VAL A 206 -14.18 -0.90 -11.71
N ASP A 207 -13.34 -0.92 -12.75
CA ASP A 207 -13.14 0.20 -13.68
C ASP A 207 -14.45 0.67 -14.32
N ALA A 208 -15.26 -0.27 -14.80
CA ALA A 208 -16.56 0.03 -15.39
C ALA A 208 -17.55 0.62 -14.37
N GLU A 209 -17.57 0.10 -13.14
CA GLU A 209 -18.43 0.59 -12.06
C GLU A 209 -18.00 1.99 -11.59
N MET A 210 -16.71 2.24 -11.40
CA MET A 210 -16.17 3.57 -11.08
C MET A 210 -16.57 4.59 -12.14
N THR A 211 -16.38 4.26 -13.42
CA THR A 211 -16.80 5.11 -14.54
C THR A 211 -18.29 5.44 -14.46
N ARG A 212 -19.14 4.43 -14.25
CA ARG A 212 -20.60 4.60 -14.17
C ARG A 212 -21.02 5.48 -12.99
N LEU A 213 -20.38 5.31 -11.84
CA LEU A 213 -20.66 6.10 -10.63
C LEU A 213 -20.31 7.56 -10.83
N LEU A 214 -19.16 7.83 -11.44
CA LEU A 214 -18.63 9.18 -11.60
C LEU A 214 -19.24 9.94 -12.79
N ASP A 215 -19.78 9.24 -13.78
CA ASP A 215 -20.42 9.87 -14.94
C ASP A 215 -21.67 10.70 -14.60
N VAL A 216 -22.21 10.57 -13.39
CA VAL A 216 -23.29 11.42 -12.88
C VAL A 216 -22.84 12.88 -12.64
N VAL A 217 -21.53 13.11 -12.44
CA VAL A 217 -20.96 14.44 -12.20
C VAL A 217 -20.72 15.13 -13.55
N ALA A 218 -21.29 16.32 -13.72
CA ALA A 218 -21.12 17.11 -14.94
C ALA A 218 -19.65 17.47 -15.15
N THR A 219 -19.19 17.48 -16.41
CA THR A 219 -17.77 17.71 -16.74
C THR A 219 -17.21 19.02 -16.16
N SER A 220 -18.03 20.06 -16.00
CA SER A 220 -17.61 21.33 -15.36
C SER A 220 -17.27 21.18 -13.87
N ASP A 221 -17.83 20.17 -13.22
CA ASP A 221 -17.82 19.98 -11.77
C ASP A 221 -16.85 18.86 -11.36
N ARG A 222 -16.15 18.24 -12.34
CA ARG A 222 -15.11 17.21 -12.13
C ARG A 222 -13.80 17.81 -11.64
N ILE A 223 -13.88 18.58 -10.57
CA ILE A 223 -12.78 19.31 -9.94
C ILE A 223 -12.55 18.72 -8.54
N LEU A 224 -11.31 18.35 -8.25
CA LEU A 224 -10.88 17.78 -6.99
C LEU A 224 -9.97 18.75 -6.25
N ILE A 225 -10.19 18.85 -4.94
CA ILE A 225 -9.30 19.53 -4.00
C ILE A 225 -8.99 18.51 -2.91
N THR A 226 -7.71 18.20 -2.70
CA THR A 226 -7.28 17.07 -1.86
C THR A 226 -6.35 17.52 -0.74
N THR A 227 -6.17 16.68 0.29
CA THR A 227 -5.16 16.92 1.33
C THR A 227 -3.73 16.75 0.81
N HIS A 228 -3.37 15.64 0.15
CA HIS A 228 -2.12 15.54 -0.61
C HIS A 228 -2.38 15.09 -2.08
N ASP A 229 -1.36 15.16 -2.93
CA ASP A 229 -1.52 14.86 -4.37
C ASP A 229 -1.46 13.36 -4.64
N SER A 230 -2.54 12.66 -4.30
CA SER A 230 -2.67 11.20 -4.46
C SER A 230 -3.65 10.75 -5.54
N LEU A 231 -4.44 11.68 -6.10
CA LEU A 231 -5.52 11.37 -7.04
C LEU A 231 -5.17 11.65 -8.51
N GLY A 232 -3.88 11.81 -8.84
CA GLY A 232 -3.42 12.07 -10.21
C GLY A 232 -3.85 10.99 -11.21
N TYR A 233 -3.65 9.72 -10.85
CA TYR A 233 -4.04 8.56 -11.66
C TYR A 233 -5.56 8.41 -11.77
N PHE A 234 -6.28 8.57 -10.66
CA PHE A 234 -7.75 8.61 -10.64
C PHE A 234 -8.28 9.68 -11.60
N GLY A 235 -7.75 10.89 -11.51
CA GLY A 235 -8.13 12.02 -12.35
C GLY A 235 -7.89 11.76 -13.84
N THR A 236 -6.70 11.24 -14.17
CA THR A 236 -6.32 10.93 -15.55
C THR A 236 -7.19 9.82 -16.15
N ARG A 237 -7.50 8.76 -15.38
CA ARG A 237 -8.32 7.63 -15.84
C ARG A 237 -9.79 8.00 -16.04
N LEU A 238 -10.35 8.81 -15.13
CA LEU A 238 -11.81 9.03 -14.99
C LEU A 238 -12.26 10.44 -15.43
N GLY A 239 -11.31 11.29 -15.84
CA GLY A 239 -11.58 12.64 -16.36
C GLY A 239 -11.91 13.66 -15.26
N TYR A 240 -11.21 13.58 -14.14
CA TYR A 240 -11.25 14.55 -13.04
C TYR A 240 -9.94 15.31 -12.96
N ARG A 241 -9.99 16.55 -12.45
CA ARG A 241 -8.82 17.40 -12.34
C ARG A 241 -8.59 17.83 -10.90
N VAL A 242 -7.44 17.46 -10.35
CA VAL A 242 -6.92 18.04 -9.11
C VAL A 242 -6.47 19.48 -9.41
N VAL A 243 -7.05 20.45 -8.71
CA VAL A 243 -6.76 21.89 -8.95
C VAL A 243 -6.10 22.58 -7.78
N ALA A 244 -6.13 21.96 -6.60
CA ALA A 244 -5.50 22.44 -5.39
C ALA A 244 -5.24 21.26 -4.45
N VAL A 245 -4.14 21.35 -3.70
CA VAL A 245 -3.69 20.33 -2.75
C VAL A 245 -3.24 21.04 -1.48
N VAL A 246 -3.66 20.55 -0.31
CA VAL A 246 -3.33 21.18 0.98
C VAL A 246 -1.85 21.07 1.30
N ILE A 247 -1.28 19.88 1.12
CA ILE A 247 0.14 19.57 1.28
C ILE A 247 0.69 19.33 -0.13
N PRO A 248 1.28 20.37 -0.78
CA PRO A 248 1.86 20.20 -2.09
C PRO A 248 3.11 19.32 -2.00
N GLY A 249 3.35 18.53 -3.05
CA GLY A 249 4.46 17.59 -3.10
C GLY A 249 3.99 16.14 -2.93
N GLY A 250 4.81 15.23 -3.43
CA GLY A 250 4.51 13.80 -3.45
C GLY A 250 4.59 13.08 -2.12
N SER A 251 4.76 13.82 -1.02
CA SER A 251 4.98 13.31 0.34
C SER A 251 4.10 14.06 1.33
N THR A 252 3.78 13.41 2.44
CA THR A 252 2.96 13.94 3.54
C THR A 252 3.80 14.59 4.65
N LEU A 253 5.13 14.60 4.48
CA LEU A 253 6.10 15.11 5.46
C LEU A 253 6.21 16.65 5.48
N GLY A 254 5.59 17.34 4.51
CA GLY A 254 5.60 18.80 4.41
C GLY A 254 4.50 19.47 5.25
N ASP A 255 4.84 20.56 5.93
CA ASP A 255 3.86 21.48 6.53
C ASP A 255 3.55 22.63 5.54
N PRO A 256 2.29 22.83 5.12
CA PRO A 256 1.97 23.89 4.17
C PRO A 256 2.07 25.27 4.80
N SER A 257 2.48 26.24 3.97
CA SER A 257 2.60 27.63 4.39
C SER A 257 1.23 28.30 4.52
N ALA A 258 1.16 29.40 5.28
CA ALA A 258 -0.05 30.23 5.33
C ALA A 258 -0.45 30.80 3.95
N ALA A 259 0.52 31.00 3.05
CA ALA A 259 0.25 31.44 1.69
C ALA A 259 -0.43 30.33 0.88
N THR A 260 0.03 29.08 1.01
CA THR A 260 -0.59 27.90 0.39
C THR A 260 -2.04 27.74 0.82
N LEU A 261 -2.34 27.90 2.12
CA LEU A 261 -3.71 27.85 2.61
C LEU A 261 -4.60 28.95 2.00
N ALA A 262 -4.07 30.17 1.84
CA ALA A 262 -4.79 31.26 1.20
C ALA A 262 -5.07 30.99 -0.29
N GLU A 263 -4.11 30.39 -1.02
CA GLU A 263 -4.29 30.00 -2.42
C GLU A 263 -5.38 28.94 -2.62
N ILE A 264 -5.52 28.03 -1.66
CA ILE A 264 -6.59 27.01 -1.66
C ILE A 264 -7.95 27.68 -1.45
N VAL A 265 -8.06 28.59 -0.47
CA VAL A 265 -9.26 29.40 -0.22
C VAL A 265 -9.66 30.16 -1.49
N ASP A 266 -8.73 30.89 -2.11
CA ASP A 266 -8.97 31.62 -3.36
C ASP A 266 -9.41 30.70 -4.51
N THR A 267 -8.84 29.49 -4.58
CA THR A 267 -9.21 28.50 -5.59
C THR A 267 -10.60 27.94 -5.36
N MET A 268 -10.99 27.66 -4.12
CA MET A 268 -12.34 27.22 -3.75
C MET A 268 -13.38 28.29 -4.07
N GLU A 269 -13.10 29.56 -3.74
CA GLU A 269 -13.99 30.67 -4.08
C GLU A 269 -14.16 30.86 -5.60
N ARG A 270 -13.06 30.78 -6.36
CA ARG A 270 -13.04 30.96 -7.81
C ARG A 270 -13.72 29.82 -8.57
N THR A 271 -13.55 28.59 -8.11
CA THR A 271 -14.12 27.40 -8.76
C THR A 271 -15.53 27.10 -8.28
N GLY A 272 -15.92 27.60 -7.10
CA GLY A 272 -17.19 27.32 -6.47
C GLY A 272 -17.26 25.91 -5.85
N VAL A 273 -16.16 25.16 -5.84
CA VAL A 273 -16.09 23.83 -5.23
C VAL A 273 -16.19 23.97 -3.71
N ARG A 274 -17.07 23.16 -3.11
CA ARG A 274 -17.39 23.17 -1.67
C ARG A 274 -17.01 21.86 -0.98
N THR A 275 -16.09 21.11 -1.56
CA THR A 275 -15.63 19.83 -1.00
C THR A 275 -14.11 19.77 -1.01
N ILE A 276 -13.55 19.34 0.11
CA ILE A 276 -12.14 18.95 0.23
C ILE A 276 -12.11 17.45 0.51
N PHE A 277 -11.35 16.70 -0.27
CA PHE A 277 -11.14 15.27 -0.06
C PHE A 277 -9.93 15.06 0.84
N SER A 278 -10.17 14.54 2.04
CA SER A 278 -9.12 14.15 2.99
C SER A 278 -8.84 12.65 2.90
N GLU A 279 -7.88 12.16 3.68
CA GLU A 279 -7.34 10.82 3.51
C GLU A 279 -7.16 10.11 4.86
N THR A 280 -7.43 8.81 4.91
CA THR A 280 -7.42 8.06 6.18
C THR A 280 -6.04 7.92 6.83
N THR A 281 -4.96 8.14 6.08
CA THR A 281 -3.57 8.00 6.56
C THR A 281 -2.93 9.33 6.92
N VAL A 282 -3.57 10.46 6.59
CA VAL A 282 -3.01 11.81 6.77
C VAL A 282 -3.96 12.64 7.66
N SER A 283 -3.39 13.47 8.54
CA SER A 283 -4.19 14.31 9.42
C SER A 283 -5.05 15.31 8.63
N ASP A 284 -6.37 15.25 8.79
CA ASP A 284 -7.34 16.15 8.15
C ASP A 284 -7.40 17.57 8.74
N ARG A 285 -6.69 17.84 9.85
CA ARG A 285 -6.77 19.12 10.59
C ARG A 285 -6.61 20.37 9.72
N LEU A 286 -5.74 20.33 8.73
CA LEU A 286 -5.51 21.46 7.83
C LEU A 286 -6.69 21.65 6.86
N ALA A 287 -7.23 20.57 6.30
CA ALA A 287 -8.46 20.62 5.51
C ALA A 287 -9.63 21.15 6.33
N GLN A 288 -9.77 20.70 7.59
CA GLN A 288 -10.78 21.19 8.52
C GLN A 288 -10.62 22.69 8.82
N ALA A 289 -9.37 23.17 8.96
CA ALA A 289 -9.11 24.59 9.17
C ALA A 289 -9.47 25.45 7.94
N VAL A 290 -9.17 24.97 6.72
CA VAL A 290 -9.58 25.63 5.47
C VAL A 290 -11.10 25.65 5.34
N ALA A 291 -11.77 24.53 5.62
CA ALA A 291 -13.22 24.45 5.61
C ALA A 291 -13.86 25.43 6.60
N ALA A 292 -13.33 25.51 7.83
CA ALA A 292 -13.83 26.42 8.86
C ALA A 292 -13.70 27.91 8.48
N GLU A 293 -12.67 28.30 7.73
CA GLU A 293 -12.50 29.68 7.24
C GLU A 293 -13.50 30.03 6.13
N LEU A 294 -13.80 29.08 5.24
CA LEU A 294 -14.75 29.24 4.13
C LEU A 294 -16.23 29.15 4.55
N GLY A 295 -16.50 28.63 5.75
CA GLY A 295 -17.81 28.56 6.39
C GLY A 295 -18.46 27.16 6.37
N ASP A 296 -19.61 27.04 7.03
CA ASP A 296 -20.32 25.78 7.30
C ASP A 296 -20.80 24.99 6.05
N ASP A 297 -20.64 25.56 4.86
CA ASP A 297 -21.06 24.96 3.58
C ASP A 297 -19.92 24.17 2.89
N VAL A 298 -18.74 24.04 3.51
CA VAL A 298 -17.62 23.23 2.97
C VAL A 298 -17.56 21.86 3.65
N ASP A 299 -17.73 20.80 2.86
CA ASP A 299 -17.63 19.42 3.32
C ASP A 299 -16.17 18.92 3.24
N VAL A 300 -15.71 18.22 4.29
CA VAL A 300 -14.48 17.42 4.24
C VAL A 300 -14.87 15.95 4.14
N VAL A 301 -14.49 15.29 3.04
CA VAL A 301 -14.85 13.91 2.72
C VAL A 301 -13.59 13.05 2.76
N GLU A 302 -13.56 12.10 3.69
CA GLU A 302 -12.41 11.21 3.86
C GLU A 302 -12.43 10.05 2.85
N LEU A 303 -11.29 9.80 2.21
CA LEU A 303 -11.06 8.75 1.20
C LEU A 303 -9.94 7.78 1.64
N TRP A 304 -9.93 6.57 1.06
CA TRP A 304 -8.89 5.58 1.28
C TRP A 304 -7.84 5.61 0.16
N THR A 305 -6.82 6.43 0.34
CA THR A 305 -5.77 6.62 -0.68
C THR A 305 -4.48 5.89 -0.34
N GLY A 306 -3.95 6.06 0.87
CA GLY A 306 -2.66 5.49 1.29
C GLY A 306 -2.73 4.11 1.94
N SER A 307 -3.93 3.64 2.31
CA SER A 307 -4.13 2.35 2.97
C SER A 307 -5.56 1.85 2.82
N LEU A 308 -5.73 0.52 2.78
CA LEU A 308 -7.03 -0.12 2.89
C LEU A 308 -7.71 0.20 4.22
N GLY A 309 -9.02 0.02 4.26
CA GLY A 309 -9.81 0.12 5.48
C GLY A 309 -9.69 -1.11 6.39
N GLY A 310 -9.99 -0.91 7.67
CA GLY A 310 -10.02 -2.00 8.66
C GLY A 310 -11.31 -2.82 8.59
N PRO A 311 -11.40 -3.95 9.31
CA PRO A 311 -12.57 -4.82 9.27
C PRO A 311 -13.91 -4.11 9.52
N GLY A 312 -14.86 -4.28 8.62
CA GLY A 312 -16.17 -3.66 8.62
C GLY A 312 -16.25 -2.30 7.92
N SER A 313 -15.19 -1.82 7.27
CA SER A 313 -15.18 -0.51 6.60
C SER A 313 -15.86 -0.51 5.24
N GLY A 314 -15.96 -1.66 4.56
CA GLY A 314 -16.34 -1.73 3.15
C GLY A 314 -15.24 -1.27 2.18
N ALA A 315 -13.98 -1.29 2.64
CA ALA A 315 -12.77 -0.90 1.91
C ALA A 315 -11.59 -1.84 2.27
N GLU A 316 -11.87 -3.07 2.68
CA GLU A 316 -10.91 -4.06 3.15
C GLU A 316 -10.12 -4.71 2.01
N HIS A 317 -10.57 -4.53 0.77
CA HIS A 317 -9.92 -4.99 -0.45
C HIS A 317 -9.75 -3.83 -1.42
N VAL A 318 -8.73 -3.88 -2.29
CA VAL A 318 -8.44 -2.82 -3.26
C VAL A 318 -9.65 -2.56 -4.17
N THR A 319 -10.35 -3.61 -4.58
CA THR A 319 -11.55 -3.53 -5.41
C THR A 319 -12.68 -2.78 -4.70
N ASP A 320 -12.91 -3.05 -3.42
CA ASP A 320 -13.95 -2.40 -2.60
C ASP A 320 -13.59 -0.94 -2.32
N MET A 321 -12.33 -0.69 -1.96
CA MET A 321 -11.77 0.64 -1.70
C MET A 321 -11.98 1.59 -2.88
N LEU A 322 -11.57 1.17 -4.09
CA LEU A 322 -11.68 1.97 -5.30
C LEU A 322 -13.15 2.32 -5.64
N VAL A 323 -14.06 1.37 -5.47
CA VAL A 323 -15.49 1.60 -5.70
C VAL A 323 -16.09 2.49 -4.62
N ALA A 324 -15.70 2.33 -3.36
CA ALA A 324 -16.16 3.15 -2.25
C ALA A 324 -15.74 4.62 -2.43
N ASP A 325 -14.47 4.88 -2.75
CA ASP A 325 -13.96 6.23 -3.02
C ASP A 325 -14.66 6.87 -4.22
N ALA A 326 -14.87 6.12 -5.32
CA ALA A 326 -15.61 6.63 -6.47
C ALA A 326 -17.06 7.03 -6.12
N ARG A 327 -17.72 6.30 -5.21
CA ARG A 327 -19.06 6.67 -4.70
C ARG A 327 -19.01 7.94 -3.87
N LEU A 328 -18.06 8.05 -2.95
CA LEU A 328 -17.89 9.23 -2.10
C LEU A 328 -17.63 10.49 -2.93
N VAL A 329 -16.77 10.41 -3.95
CA VAL A 329 -16.51 11.51 -4.89
C VAL A 329 -17.78 11.88 -5.66
N ALA A 330 -18.51 10.90 -6.19
CA ALA A 330 -19.74 11.16 -6.93
C ALA A 330 -20.82 11.83 -6.04
N ASP A 331 -21.04 11.31 -4.84
CA ASP A 331 -22.05 11.82 -3.89
C ASP A 331 -21.71 13.22 -3.37
N ALA A 332 -20.44 13.56 -3.29
CA ALA A 332 -19.98 14.88 -2.87
C ALA A 332 -20.14 15.92 -3.98
N LEU A 333 -19.80 15.57 -5.24
CA LEU A 333 -19.74 16.52 -6.35
C LEU A 333 -21.01 16.60 -7.20
N ALA A 334 -21.94 15.65 -7.09
CA ALA A 334 -23.20 15.67 -7.85
C ALA A 334 -24.30 16.55 -7.22
N ARG A 335 -23.97 17.38 -6.22
CA ARG A 335 -24.92 18.17 -5.42
C ARG A 335 -25.31 19.51 -6.05
#